data_AF-A0A961PDP4-F1
#
_entry.id   AF-A0A961PDP4-F1
#
_cell.length_a   1.000
_cell.length_b   1.000
_cell.length_c   1.000
_cell.angle_alpha   90.00
_cell.angle_beta   90.00
_cell.angle_gamma   90.00
#
_symmetry.space_group_name_H-M   'P 1'
#
loop_
_entity.id
_entity.type
_entity.pdbx_description
1 polymer ?
#
loop_
_entity_poly.entity_id
_entity_poly.type
_entity_poly.pdbx_seq_one_letter_code
_entity_poly.pdbx_strand_id
1 'polypeptide(L)' 'MSSIFGEPAAYDRAVCRTAEIFIAKFGSLADLEAWTAARRPTLTHSERAYCEAVARRVSSLLGSVAAAPA' A
#
# COMPACT_ATOMS: atom_id res chain seq x y z
N MET A 1 17.35 -14.68 -8.74
CA MET A 1 16.65 -13.52 -8.15
C MET A 1 15.18 -13.90 -8.01
N SER A 2 14.74 -14.24 -6.80
CA SER A 2 13.34 -14.62 -6.56
C SER A 2 12.49 -13.36 -6.47
N SER A 3 11.64 -13.13 -7.47
CA SER A 3 10.67 -12.03 -7.47
C SER A 3 9.67 -12.24 -6.33
N ILE A 4 9.52 -11.25 -5.45
CA ILE A 4 8.52 -11.25 -4.37
C ILE A 4 7.09 -11.49 -4.87
N PHE A 5 6.82 -11.25 -6.15
CA PHE A 5 5.53 -11.49 -6.81
C PHE A 5 5.18 -12.99 -6.98
N GLY A 6 6.15 -13.90 -6.86
CA GLY A 6 5.94 -15.35 -6.99
C GLY A 6 5.67 -16.07 -5.66
N GLU A 7 5.86 -15.39 -4.53
CA GLU A 7 5.64 -15.93 -3.18
C GLU A 7 4.55 -15.12 -2.46
N PRO A 8 3.31 -15.63 -2.34
CA PRO A 8 2.19 -14.89 -1.76
C PRO A 8 2.50 -14.33 -0.36
N ALA A 9 3.15 -15.12 0.49
CA ALA A 9 3.51 -14.68 1.84
C ALA A 9 4.57 -13.56 1.85
N ALA A 10 5.50 -13.55 0.90
CA ALA A 10 6.50 -12.49 0.78
C ALA A 10 5.87 -11.21 0.23
N TYR A 11 4.97 -11.34 -0.74
CA TYR A 11 4.18 -10.24 -1.30
C TYR A 11 3.34 -9.55 -0.24
N ASP A 12 2.55 -10.31 0.53
CA ASP A 12 1.69 -9.75 1.57
C ASP A 12 2.49 -9.04 2.67
N ARG A 13 3.63 -9.59 3.07
CA ARG A 13 4.54 -8.93 4.02
C ARG A 13 5.08 -7.61 3.46
N ALA A 14 5.44 -7.57 2.18
CA ALA A 14 5.93 -6.36 1.52
C ALA A 14 4.83 -5.29 1.46
N VAL A 15 3.60 -5.68 1.11
CA VAL A 15 2.43 -4.78 1.08
C VAL A 15 2.17 -4.18 2.46
N CYS A 16 2.09 -5.02 3.51
CA CYS A 16 1.86 -4.55 4.87
C CYS A 16 2.95 -3.58 5.35
N ARG A 17 4.21 -3.96 5.20
CA ARG A 17 5.34 -3.10 5.61
C ARG A 17 5.36 -1.77 4.86
N THR A 18 5.07 -1.79 3.56
CA THR A 18 5.06 -0.57 2.75
C THR A 18 3.89 0.34 3.12
N ALA A 19 2.72 -0.22 3.41
CA ALA A 19 1.57 0.55 3.89
C ALA A 19 1.87 1.26 5.22
N GLU A 20 2.49 0.56 6.18
CA GLU A 20 2.92 1.14 7.45
C GLU A 20 3.92 2.28 7.24
N ILE A 21 4.90 2.11 6.35
CA ILE A 21 5.87 3.15 6.01
C ILE A 21 5.18 4.37 5.38
N PHE A 22 4.20 4.17 4.49
CA PHE A 22 3.43 5.25 3.89
C PHE A 22 2.66 6.04 4.95
N ILE A 23 1.97 5.35 5.86
CA ILE A 23 1.23 5.99 6.96
C ILE A 23 2.19 6.75 7.89
N ALA A 24 3.33 6.15 8.26
CA ALA A 24 4.32 6.81 9.11
C ALA A 24 4.93 8.06 8.44
N LYS A 25 5.13 8.03 7.12
CA LYS A 25 5.76 9.12 6.36
C LYS A 25 4.80 10.26 6.03
N PHE A 26 3.57 9.93 5.63
CA PHE A 26 2.62 10.91 5.07
C PHE A 26 1.40 11.15 5.97
N GLY A 27 1.25 10.40 7.06
CA GLY A 27 0.15 10.56 8.02
C GLY A 27 -1.22 10.41 7.35
N SER A 28 -2.09 11.41 7.54
CA SER A 28 -3.43 11.44 6.95
C SER A 28 -3.44 11.57 5.42
N LEU A 29 -2.34 12.00 4.80
CA LEU A 29 -2.22 12.08 3.34
C LEU A 29 -1.75 10.77 2.70
N ALA A 30 -1.40 9.76 3.50
CA ALA A 30 -0.86 8.51 2.99
C ALA A 30 -1.78 7.80 2.00
N ASP A 31 -3.10 7.92 2.17
CA ASP A 31 -4.09 7.34 1.25
C ASP A 31 -4.00 7.96 -0.15
N LEU A 32 -4.01 9.29 -0.21
CA LEU A 32 -3.90 10.04 -1.47
C LEU A 32 -2.57 9.76 -2.18
N GLU A 33 -1.47 9.74 -1.42
CA GLU A 33 -0.13 9.47 -1.96
C GLU A 33 -0.01 8.04 -2.49
N ALA A 34 -0.56 7.05 -1.78
CA ALA A 34 -0.53 5.65 -2.21
C ALA A 34 -1.34 5.44 -3.50
N TRP A 35 -2.54 6.03 -3.61
CA TRP A 35 -3.35 5.98 -4.84
C TRP A 35 -2.71 6.73 -6.00
N THR A 36 -2.03 7.84 -5.73
CA THR A 36 -1.29 8.59 -6.76
C THR A 36 -0.11 7.78 -7.28
N ALA A 37 0.62 7.09 -6.41
CA ALA A 37 1.68 6.17 -6.80
C ALA A 37 1.15 5.05 -7.71
N ALA A 38 0.01 4.44 -7.38
CA ALA A 38 -0.62 3.38 -8.17
C ALA A 38 -1.07 3.82 -9.58
N ARG A 39 -1.32 5.12 -9.80
CA ARG A 39 -1.75 5.66 -11.09
C ARG A 39 -0.61 6.07 -12.02
N ARG A 40 0.65 5.92 -11.60
CA ARG A 40 1.80 6.31 -12.42
C ARG A 40 1.82 5.55 -13.75
N PRO A 41 1.95 6.24 -14.89
CA PRO A 41 1.88 5.62 -16.21
C PRO A 41 3.11 4.75 -16.54
N THR A 42 4.23 4.96 -15.84
CA THR A 42 5.49 4.23 -16.05
C THR A 42 5.52 2.86 -15.37
N LEU A 43 4.49 2.49 -14.60
CA LEU A 43 4.47 1.23 -13.87
C LEU A 43 4.11 0.06 -14.79
N THR A 44 4.84 -1.04 -14.63
CA THR A 44 4.43 -2.34 -15.17
C THR A 44 3.14 -2.81 -14.50
N HIS A 45 2.49 -3.81 -15.09
CA HIS A 45 1.25 -4.38 -14.55
C HIS A 45 1.44 -4.89 -13.11
N SER A 46 2.53 -5.61 -12.82
CA SER A 46 2.81 -6.16 -11.49
C SER A 46 3.13 -5.08 -10.46
N GLU A 47 3.84 -4.03 -10.84
CA GLU A 47 4.13 -2.90 -9.96
C GLU A 47 2.86 -2.10 -9.65
N ARG A 48 2.00 -1.89 -10.66
CA ARG A 48 0.69 -1.26 -10.46
C ARG A 48 -0.15 -2.07 -9.48
N ALA A 49 -0.25 -3.39 -9.67
CA ALA A 49 -0.99 -4.27 -8.77
C ALA A 49 -0.46 -4.20 -7.33
N TYR A 50 0.86 -4.12 -7.16
CA TYR A 50 1.49 -3.92 -5.85
C TYR A 50 1.13 -2.57 -5.23
N CYS A 51 1.27 -1.48 -5.98
CA CYS A 51 0.91 -0.15 -5.50
C CYS A 51 -0.58 -0.05 -5.15
N GLU A 52 -1.47 -0.67 -5.92
CA GLU A 52 -2.89 -0.76 -5.61
C GLU A 52 -3.16 -1.57 -4.34
N ALA A 53 -2.46 -2.69 -4.14
CA ALA A 53 -2.58 -3.48 -2.91
C ALA A 53 -2.13 -2.68 -1.69
N VAL A 54 -1.01 -1.95 -1.79
CA VAL A 54 -0.54 -1.02 -0.75
C VAL A 54 -1.57 0.07 -0.49
N ALA A 55 -2.10 0.72 -1.53
CA ALA A 55 -3.09 1.79 -1.37
C ALA A 55 -4.36 1.29 -0.66
N ARG A 56 -4.93 0.15 -1.08
CA ARG A 56 -6.09 -0.47 -0.40
C ARG A 56 -5.79 -0.77 1.07
N ARG A 57 -4.59 -1.23 1.38
CA ARG A 57 -4.18 -1.52 2.76
C ARG A 57 -4.07 -0.24 3.59
N VAL A 58 -3.49 0.82 3.03
CA VAL A 58 -3.44 2.15 3.67
C VAL A 58 -4.85 2.69 3.92
N SER A 59 -5.74 2.66 2.93
CA SER A 59 -7.15 3.07 3.07
C SER A 59 -7.85 2.31 4.20
N SER A 60 -7.64 0.99 4.27
CA SER A 60 -8.23 0.14 5.31
C SER A 60 -7.72 0.47 6.70
N LEU A 61 -6.41 0.70 6.86
CA LEU A 61 -5.81 1.05 8.15
C LEU A 61 -6.25 2.45 8.62
N LEU A 62 -6.23 3.45 7.74
CA LEU A 62 -6.68 4.80 8.07
C LEU A 62 -8.19 4.88 8.31
N GLY A 63 -9.00 4.13 7.54
CA GLY A 63 -10.44 4.01 7.77
C GLY A 63 -10.78 3.29 9.06
N SER A 64 -9.96 2.31 9.48
CA SER A 64 -10.11 1.66 10.79
C SER A 64 -9.70 2.60 11.94
N VAL A 65 -8.70 3.46 11.73
CA VAL A 65 -8.31 4.50 12.71
C VAL A 65 -9.41 5.57 12.87
N ALA A 66 -10.11 5.94 11.78
CA ALA A 66 -11.25 6.84 11.86
C ALA A 66 -12.46 6.24 12.60
N ALA A 67 -12.51 4.90 12.73
CA ALA A 67 -13.62 4.17 13.34
C ALA A 67 -13.40 3.82 14.83
N ALA A 68 -12.41 4.40 15.52
CA ALA A 68 -12.28 4.28 16.97
C ALA A 68 -13.12 5.37 17.66
N PRO A 69 -14.32 5.08 18.20
CA PRO A 69 -14.99 5.98 19.12
C PRO A 69 -14.24 6.01 20.46
N ALA A 70 -14.16 7.20 21.04
CA ALA A 70 -13.58 7.50 22.35
C ALA A 70 -14.30 6.80 23.52
#